data_AF-A0A6S7F1V4-F1
#
_entry.id   AF-A0A6S7F1V4-F1
#
_cell.length_a   1.000
_cell.length_b   1.000
_cell.length_c   1.000
_cell.angle_alpha   90.00
_cell.angle_beta   90.00
_cell.angle_gamma   90.00
#
_symmetry.space_group_name_H-M   'P 1'
#
loop_
_entity.id
_entity.type
_entity.pdbx_description
1 polymer ?
#
loop_
_entity_poly.entity_id
_entity_poly.type
_entity_poly.pdbx_seq_one_letter_code
_entity_poly.pdbx_strand_id
1 'polypeptide(L)'
;MRGYIHLLAAAAFAVFLAGCAATGHNFDPDKLSTLTPGQTTLEEASRALTAPPDKIYKQTDGTFLALWAFKITFVADGLYSRKEALLQFGPDGRLLRLVDSTNILLEPWERQKLLGPAPMPDMRQDLAPPVAEPEVQTIYIPGPGEPTGLQPRGK
;
A
#
# COMPACT_ATOMS: atom_id res chain seq x y z
N MET A 1 -1.18 -1.96 -55.26
CA MET A 1 -0.68 -0.97 -54.27
C MET A 1 -1.62 -0.75 -53.08
N ARG A 2 -2.93 -0.58 -53.25
CA ARG A 2 -3.89 -0.39 -52.12
C ARG A 2 -3.84 -1.50 -51.04
N GLY A 3 -3.78 -2.78 -51.41
CA GLY A 3 -3.73 -3.89 -50.43
C GLY A 3 -2.46 -3.93 -49.57
N TYR A 4 -1.33 -3.49 -50.11
CA TYR A 4 -0.06 -3.40 -49.35
C TYR A 4 -0.12 -2.28 -48.30
N ILE A 5 -0.79 -1.16 -48.62
CA ILE A 5 -0.97 -0.05 -47.68
C ILE A 5 -1.82 -0.49 -46.48
N HIS A 6 -2.87 -1.29 -46.71
CA HIS A 6 -3.70 -1.83 -45.62
C HIS A 6 -2.96 -2.84 -44.73
N LEU A 7 -2.12 -3.69 -45.30
CA LEU A 7 -1.28 -4.63 -44.54
C LEU A 7 -0.22 -3.90 -43.70
N LEU A 8 0.44 -2.89 -44.28
CA LEU A 8 1.41 -2.06 -43.55
C LEU A 8 0.74 -1.25 -42.43
N ALA A 9 -0.46 -0.72 -42.67
CA ALA A 9 -1.24 -0.02 -41.65
C ALA A 9 -1.66 -0.97 -40.51
N ALA A 10 -2.10 -2.20 -40.82
CA ALA A 10 -2.47 -3.19 -39.81
C ALA A 10 -1.26 -3.64 -38.97
N ALA A 11 -0.10 -3.85 -39.60
CA ALA A 11 1.14 -4.20 -38.91
C ALA A 11 1.63 -3.06 -38.00
N ALA A 12 1.58 -1.81 -38.47
CA ALA A 12 1.93 -0.66 -37.65
C ALA A 12 0.99 -0.51 -36.44
N PHE A 13 -0.31 -0.74 -36.62
CA PHE A 13 -1.29 -0.69 -35.53
C PHE A 13 -1.05 -1.81 -34.50
N ALA A 14 -0.70 -3.01 -34.95
CA ALA A 14 -0.34 -4.12 -34.06
C ALA A 14 0.95 -3.83 -33.26
N VAL A 15 1.94 -3.17 -33.86
CA VAL A 15 3.17 -2.74 -33.17
C VAL A 15 2.89 -1.62 -32.15
N PHE A 16 1.99 -0.68 -32.45
CA PHE A 16 1.56 0.33 -31.48
C PHE A 16 0.79 -0.27 -30.28
N LEU A 17 0.05 -1.36 -30.49
CA LEU A 17 -0.60 -2.11 -29.42
C LEU A 17 0.41 -2.95 -28.60
N ALA A 18 1.59 -3.23 -29.16
CA ALA A 18 2.69 -3.89 -28.46
C ALA A 18 3.47 -2.89 -27.57
N GLY A 19 2.78 -2.39 -26.53
CA GLY A 19 3.36 -2.05 -25.23
C GLY A 19 4.30 -0.83 -25.14
N CYS A 20 3.77 0.37 -25.34
CA CYS A 20 4.26 1.59 -24.68
C CYS A 20 3.07 2.26 -23.97
N ALA A 21 2.94 2.04 -22.66
CA ALA A 21 1.88 2.65 -21.86
C ALA A 21 2.49 3.38 -20.67
N ALA A 22 2.19 4.66 -20.55
CA ALA A 22 2.43 5.46 -19.35
C ALA A 22 1.07 5.93 -18.81
N THR A 23 0.83 5.74 -17.51
CA THR A 23 -0.41 6.16 -16.86
C THR A 23 -0.11 6.88 -15.55
N GLY A 24 -0.99 7.83 -15.21
CA GLY A 24 -0.87 8.70 -14.04
C GLY A 24 0.08 9.89 -14.22
N HIS A 25 0.36 10.59 -13.12
CA HIS A 25 1.25 11.76 -13.11
C HIS A 25 2.61 11.38 -12.53
N ASN A 26 3.69 11.57 -13.31
CA ASN A 26 5.03 11.39 -12.79
C ASN A 26 5.31 12.44 -11.71
N PHE A 27 5.65 12.00 -10.51
CA PHE A 27 5.87 12.85 -9.33
C PHE A 27 7.25 12.62 -8.73
N ASP A 28 7.79 13.56 -7.97
CA ASP A 28 9.09 13.43 -7.30
C ASP A 28 8.91 12.74 -5.92
N PRO A 29 9.26 11.45 -5.79
CA PRO A 29 9.05 10.73 -4.54
C PRO A 29 10.09 11.12 -3.46
N ASP A 30 11.24 11.66 -3.84
CA ASP A 30 12.29 12.07 -2.89
C ASP A 30 11.85 13.31 -2.09
N LYS A 31 10.82 14.01 -2.56
CA LYS A 31 10.20 15.15 -1.86
C LYS A 31 9.15 14.73 -0.84
N LEU A 32 8.80 13.45 -0.73
CA LEU A 32 7.85 12.99 0.29
C LEU A 32 8.32 13.34 1.70
N SER A 33 9.63 13.24 1.99
CA SER A 33 10.17 13.55 3.32
C SER A 33 10.11 15.04 3.68
N THR A 34 9.93 15.92 2.69
CA THR A 34 9.73 17.36 2.92
C THR A 34 8.34 17.69 3.44
N LEU A 35 7.37 16.80 3.22
CA LEU A 35 6.01 16.97 3.72
C LEU A 35 6.00 16.86 5.24
N THR A 36 5.13 17.64 5.87
CA THR A 36 5.03 17.74 7.32
C THR A 36 3.59 17.48 7.76
N PRO A 37 3.33 16.35 8.44
CA PRO A 37 2.03 16.06 9.03
C PRO A 37 1.53 17.20 9.93
N GLY A 38 0.23 17.46 9.88
CA GLY A 38 -0.45 18.56 10.56
C GLY A 38 -0.22 19.94 9.96
N GLN A 39 0.63 20.08 8.94
CA GLN A 39 0.93 21.38 8.32
C GLN A 39 0.66 21.38 6.83
N THR A 40 1.22 20.42 6.09
CA THR A 40 1.19 20.42 4.63
C THR A 40 -0.23 20.23 4.10
N THR A 41 -0.68 21.15 3.26
CA THR A 41 -1.97 21.06 2.55
C THR A 41 -1.86 20.23 1.27
N LEU A 42 -3.00 19.87 0.67
CA LEU A 42 -3.02 19.13 -0.60
C LEU A 42 -2.34 19.90 -1.73
N GLU A 43 -2.55 21.21 -1.82
CA GLU A 43 -1.95 22.07 -2.83
C GLU A 43 -0.44 22.19 -2.64
N GLU A 44 0.02 22.30 -1.39
CA GLU A 44 1.46 22.31 -1.06
C GLU A 44 2.11 20.96 -1.36
N ALA A 45 1.44 19.85 -1.03
CA ALA A 45 1.93 18.52 -1.39
C ALA A 45 2.05 18.36 -2.91
N SER A 46 1.04 18.83 -3.66
CA SER A 46 1.07 18.77 -5.13
C SER A 46 2.23 19.59 -5.72
N ARG A 47 2.52 20.76 -5.14
CA ARG A 47 3.68 21.58 -5.53
C ARG A 47 5.00 20.91 -5.17
N ALA A 48 5.11 20.38 -3.95
CA ALA A 48 6.33 19.73 -3.45
C ALA A 48 6.66 18.47 -4.25
N LEU A 49 5.65 17.65 -4.57
CA LEU A 49 5.79 16.43 -5.37
C LEU A 49 5.83 16.71 -6.88
N THR A 50 5.76 17.99 -7.29
CA THR A 50 5.80 18.45 -8.69
C THR A 50 4.68 17.89 -9.58
N ALA A 51 3.61 17.38 -8.98
CA ALA A 51 2.50 16.75 -9.68
C ALA A 51 1.22 16.77 -8.83
N PRO A 52 0.03 16.88 -9.44
CA PRO A 52 -1.22 16.63 -8.75
C PRO A 52 -1.41 15.13 -8.45
N PRO A 53 -2.26 14.75 -7.47
CA PRO A 53 -2.61 13.36 -7.26
C PRO A 53 -3.32 12.79 -8.50
N ASP A 54 -3.10 11.49 -8.76
CA ASP A 54 -3.82 10.73 -9.79
C ASP A 54 -5.29 10.52 -9.38
N LYS A 55 -5.54 10.23 -8.09
CA LYS A 55 -6.88 9.96 -7.55
C LYS A 55 -7.07 10.56 -6.17
N ILE A 56 -8.32 10.91 -5.86
CA ILE A 56 -8.75 11.33 -4.53
C ILE A 56 -9.93 10.45 -4.11
N TYR A 57 -9.83 9.84 -2.94
CA TYR A 57 -10.88 9.02 -2.32
C TYR A 57 -11.41 9.73 -1.08
N LYS A 58 -12.64 10.24 -1.14
CA LYS A 58 -13.29 10.88 0.01
C LYS A 58 -13.81 9.83 0.99
N GLN A 59 -13.65 10.08 2.28
CA GLN A 59 -14.12 9.22 3.36
C GLN A 59 -15.31 9.86 4.08
N THR A 60 -16.10 9.06 4.80
CA THR A 60 -17.32 9.53 5.49
C THR A 60 -17.05 10.37 6.73
N ASP A 61 -15.85 10.25 7.31
CA ASP A 61 -15.39 10.99 8.49
C ASP A 61 -14.83 12.38 8.15
N GLY A 62 -14.94 12.80 6.88
CA GLY A 62 -14.42 14.06 6.37
C GLY A 62 -12.94 14.03 5.98
N THR A 63 -12.22 12.94 6.28
CA THR A 63 -10.87 12.73 5.76
C THR A 63 -10.91 12.32 4.29
N PHE A 64 -9.77 12.40 3.61
CA PHE A 64 -9.64 11.88 2.26
C PHE A 64 -8.24 11.33 1.99
N LEU A 65 -8.16 10.37 1.08
CA LEU A 65 -6.92 9.82 0.59
C LEU A 65 -6.60 10.42 -0.76
N ALA A 66 -5.35 10.86 -0.96
CA ALA A 66 -4.85 11.28 -2.25
C ALA A 66 -3.73 10.34 -2.69
N LEU A 67 -3.89 9.76 -3.88
CA LEU A 67 -2.96 8.81 -4.47
C LEU A 67 -2.14 9.52 -5.54
N TRP A 68 -0.82 9.57 -5.35
CA TRP A 68 0.13 9.80 -6.43
C TRP A 68 0.54 8.45 -6.98
N ALA A 69 0.25 8.22 -8.25
CA ALA A 69 0.60 6.98 -8.93
C ALA A 69 1.19 7.29 -10.29
N PHE A 70 2.31 6.64 -10.60
CA PHE A 70 2.91 6.66 -11.93
C PHE A 70 3.34 5.26 -12.32
N LYS A 71 2.92 4.83 -13.51
CA LYS A 71 3.22 3.51 -14.07
C LYS A 71 3.69 3.66 -15.50
N ILE A 72 4.78 2.99 -15.82
CA ILE A 72 5.31 2.91 -17.18
C ILE A 72 5.68 1.46 -17.50
N THR A 73 5.24 1.00 -18.66
CA THR A 73 5.45 -0.37 -19.15
C THR A 73 5.98 -0.33 -20.59
N PHE A 74 7.07 -1.04 -20.85
CA PHE A 74 7.61 -1.34 -22.18
C PHE A 74 7.89 -2.83 -22.34
N VAL A 75 7.56 -3.39 -23.50
CA VAL A 75 7.89 -4.76 -23.93
C VAL A 75 8.30 -4.70 -25.40
N ALA A 76 9.28 -5.45 -25.92
CA ALA A 76 9.46 -6.91 -25.83
C ALA A 76 10.63 -7.44 -24.97
N ASP A 77 11.60 -6.63 -24.53
CA ASP A 77 12.65 -7.03 -23.57
C ASP A 77 12.67 -6.18 -22.27
N GLY A 78 11.51 -5.57 -21.97
CA GLY A 78 11.04 -5.28 -20.61
C GLY A 78 11.61 -4.05 -19.87
N LEU A 79 10.82 -2.98 -19.77
CA LEU A 79 10.94 -2.00 -18.68
C LEU A 79 9.58 -1.85 -18.00
N TYR A 80 9.48 -2.30 -16.76
CA TYR A 80 8.33 -2.04 -15.91
C TYR A 80 8.77 -1.18 -14.73
N SER A 81 8.17 -0.01 -14.58
CA SER A 81 8.37 0.83 -13.41
C SER A 81 7.03 1.33 -12.91
N ARG A 82 6.86 1.25 -11.59
CA ARG A 82 5.68 1.72 -10.85
C ARG A 82 6.18 2.42 -9.63
N LYS A 83 5.62 3.58 -9.31
CA LYS A 83 5.77 4.22 -7.99
C LYS A 83 4.43 4.77 -7.55
N GLU A 84 4.12 4.59 -6.27
CA GLU A 84 2.89 5.06 -5.68
C GLU A 84 3.10 5.58 -4.26
N ALA A 85 2.39 6.64 -3.90
CA ALA A 85 2.31 7.17 -2.54
C ALA A 85 0.85 7.52 -2.23
N LEU A 86 0.33 6.92 -1.16
CA LEU A 86 -1.02 7.16 -0.68
C LEU A 86 -0.95 8.01 0.58
N LEU A 87 -1.39 9.26 0.49
CA LEU A 87 -1.40 10.21 1.59
C LEU A 87 -2.81 10.39 2.13
N GLN A 88 -2.98 10.43 3.45
CA GLN A 88 -4.24 10.77 4.10
C GLN A 88 -4.22 12.22 4.54
N PHE A 89 -5.29 12.94 4.23
CA PHE A 89 -5.52 14.32 4.63
C PHE A 89 -6.74 14.39 5.54
N GLY A 90 -6.67 15.29 6.53
CA GLY A 90 -7.71 15.54 7.51
C GLY A 90 -8.88 16.33 6.93
N PRO A 91 -9.98 16.46 7.70
CA PRO A 91 -11.11 17.32 7.32
C PRO A 91 -10.73 18.80 7.23
N ASP A 92 -9.62 19.19 7.84
CA ASP A 92 -9.00 20.51 7.73
C ASP A 92 -8.13 20.69 6.48
N GLY A 93 -8.04 19.65 5.63
CA GLY A 93 -7.25 19.66 4.40
C GLY A 93 -5.74 19.50 4.60
N ARG A 94 -5.29 19.15 5.81
CA ARG A 94 -3.86 18.98 6.13
C ARG A 94 -3.45 17.52 6.15
N LEU A 95 -2.19 17.26 5.79
CA LEU A 95 -1.61 15.93 5.77
C LEU A 95 -1.67 15.32 7.18
N LEU A 96 -2.31 14.16 7.31
CA LEU A 96 -2.27 13.38 8.53
C LEU A 96 -1.09 12.42 8.50
N ARG A 97 -0.95 11.67 7.40
CA ARG A 97 0.11 10.65 7.27
C ARG A 97 0.29 10.13 5.85
N LEU A 98 1.45 9.52 5.61
CA LEU A 98 1.67 8.53 4.57
C LEU A 98 1.05 7.20 5.00
N VAL A 99 0.06 6.72 4.25
CA VAL A 99 -0.65 5.47 4.53
C VAL A 99 0.08 4.29 3.90
N ASP A 100 0.49 4.43 2.65
CA ASP A 100 1.18 3.40 1.90
C ASP A 100 2.13 3.99 0.86
N SER A 101 3.18 3.26 0.53
CA SER A 101 4.13 3.61 -0.52
C SER A 101 4.60 2.36 -1.24
N THR A 102 4.61 2.38 -2.57
CA THR A 102 5.12 1.29 -3.40
C THR A 102 6.32 1.77 -4.21
N ASN A 103 7.43 1.01 -4.16
CA ASN A 103 8.66 1.26 -4.93
C ASN A 103 9.23 2.68 -4.75
N ILE A 104 9.15 3.19 -3.52
CA ILE A 104 9.76 4.47 -3.13
C ILE A 104 10.80 4.18 -2.06
N LEU A 105 12.02 4.69 -2.27
CA LEU A 105 13.08 4.65 -1.28
C LEU A 105 12.87 5.80 -0.30
N LEU A 106 12.40 5.46 0.91
CA LEU A 106 12.35 6.37 2.04
C LEU A 106 13.21 5.80 3.14
N GLU A 107 14.05 6.65 3.73
CA GLU A 107 14.82 6.28 4.90
C GLU A 107 13.86 5.90 6.05
N PRO A 108 14.23 4.97 6.95
CA PRO A 108 13.35 4.52 8.02
C PRO A 108 12.80 5.67 8.88
N TRP A 109 13.64 6.67 9.15
CA TRP A 109 13.27 7.84 9.95
C TRP A 109 12.33 8.81 9.20
N GLU A 110 12.48 8.95 7.88
CA GLU A 110 11.57 9.77 7.05
C GLU A 110 10.19 9.14 6.99
N ARG A 111 10.14 7.81 6.80
CA ARG A 111 8.90 7.05 6.86
C ARG A 111 8.23 7.24 8.22
N GLN A 112 8.98 7.12 9.31
CA GLN A 112 8.45 7.32 10.66
C GLN A 112 7.89 8.73 10.87
N LYS A 113 8.56 9.77 10.37
CA LYS A 113 8.05 11.15 10.41
C LYS A 113 6.71 11.25 9.67
N LEU A 114 6.60 10.63 8.50
CA LEU A 114 5.43 10.71 7.65
C LEU A 114 4.25 9.86 8.13
N LEU A 115 4.44 8.87 9.00
CA LEU A 115 3.34 8.11 9.60
C LEU A 115 2.45 8.97 10.52
N GLY A 116 2.88 10.19 10.85
CA GLY A 116 2.21 11.05 11.82
C GLY A 116 2.44 10.57 13.25
N PRO A 117 1.84 11.22 14.26
CA PRO A 117 1.81 10.70 15.62
C PRO A 117 1.31 9.26 15.60
N ALA A 118 1.96 8.37 16.33
CA ALA A 118 1.49 6.99 16.47
C ALA A 118 -0.01 7.02 16.84
N PRO A 119 -0.85 6.15 16.23
CA PRO A 119 -2.21 5.97 16.70
C PRO A 119 -2.16 5.83 18.21
N MET A 120 -2.90 6.67 18.95
CA MET A 120 -2.98 6.50 20.40
C MET A 120 -3.41 5.05 20.61
N PRO A 121 -2.68 4.25 21.41
CA PRO A 121 -3.08 2.88 21.66
C PRO A 121 -4.53 2.92 22.12
N ASP A 122 -5.39 2.13 21.46
CA ASP A 122 -6.76 2.00 21.90
C ASP A 122 -6.67 1.39 23.30
N MET A 123 -6.86 2.19 24.35
CA MET A 123 -6.81 1.72 25.74
C MET A 123 -7.80 0.58 26.00
N ARG A 124 -8.74 0.32 25.08
CA ARG A 124 -9.60 -0.87 25.08
C ARG A 124 -8.83 -2.18 24.84
N GLN A 125 -7.69 -2.14 24.16
CA GLN A 125 -6.81 -3.30 23.94
C GLN A 125 -5.95 -3.60 25.17
N ASP A 126 -5.51 -2.58 25.91
CA ASP A 126 -4.81 -2.76 27.19
C ASP A 126 -5.75 -3.27 28.31
N LEU A 127 -7.06 -3.06 28.15
CA LEU A 127 -8.10 -3.63 29.00
C LEU A 127 -8.64 -4.96 28.46
N ALA A 128 -8.04 -5.53 27.41
CA ALA A 128 -8.29 -6.92 27.08
C ALA A 128 -7.80 -7.76 28.27
N PRO A 129 -8.62 -8.64 28.85
CA PRO A 129 -8.12 -9.57 29.86
C PRO A 129 -6.93 -10.31 29.25
N PRO A 130 -5.85 -10.56 30.04
CA PRO A 130 -4.72 -11.32 29.55
C PRO A 130 -5.27 -12.57 28.88
N VAL A 131 -4.89 -12.79 27.61
CA VAL A 131 -5.21 -14.01 26.89
C VAL A 131 -4.76 -15.13 27.82
N ALA A 132 -5.73 -15.87 28.37
CA ALA A 132 -5.44 -17.01 29.22
C ALA A 132 -4.43 -17.86 28.46
N GLU A 133 -3.26 -18.08 29.07
CA GLU A 133 -2.25 -18.98 28.51
C GLU A 133 -2.97 -20.22 28.01
N PRO A 134 -2.74 -20.65 26.75
CA PRO A 134 -3.46 -21.78 26.20
C PRO A 134 -3.26 -22.94 27.16
N GLU A 135 -4.32 -23.32 27.88
CA GLU A 135 -4.30 -24.46 28.77
C GLU A 135 -3.98 -25.65 27.86
N VAL A 136 -2.74 -26.13 27.95
CA VAL A 136 -2.25 -27.23 27.11
C VAL A 136 -3.00 -28.48 27.58
N GLN A 137 -4.20 -28.66 27.06
CA GLN A 137 -4.94 -29.91 27.19
C GLN A 137 -4.18 -30.94 26.38
N THR A 138 -3.32 -31.68 27.09
CA THR A 138 -2.62 -32.83 26.54
C THR A 138 -3.68 -33.86 26.17
N ILE A 139 -4.07 -33.89 24.89
CA ILE A 139 -4.95 -34.92 24.36
C ILE A 139 -4.16 -36.23 24.38
N TYR A 140 -4.51 -37.13 25.29
CA TYR A 140 -3.99 -38.49 25.28
C TYR A 140 -4.63 -39.26 24.13
N ILE A 141 -3.83 -39.59 23.12
CA ILE A 141 -4.26 -40.47 22.03
C ILE A 141 -3.82 -41.89 22.44
N PRO A 142 -4.76 -42.80 22.76
CA PRO A 142 -4.42 -44.17 23.13
C PRO A 142 -3.75 -44.91 21.98
N GLY A 143 -2.73 -45.71 22.28
CA GLY A 143 -2.10 -46.58 21.29
C GLY A 143 -3.04 -47.73 20.86
N PRO A 144 -2.81 -48.36 19.68
CA PRO A 144 -3.62 -49.48 19.24
C PRO A 144 -3.51 -50.64 20.23
N GLY A 145 -4.61 -50.94 20.95
CA GLY A 145 -4.71 -52.03 21.93
C GLY A 145 -4.87 -51.60 23.38
N GLU A 146 -4.86 -50.30 23.71
CA GLU A 146 -5.18 -49.81 25.05
C GLU A 146 -6.69 -49.56 25.24
N PRO A 147 -7.29 -49.96 26.37
CA PRO A 147 -8.71 -49.67 26.64
C PRO A 147 -8.90 -48.18 26.92
N THR A 148 -9.83 -47.56 26.20
CA THR A 148 -10.22 -46.15 26.36
C THR A 148 -10.68 -45.84 27.79
N GLY A 149 -9.97 -44.95 28.50
CA GLY A 149 -10.54 -44.24 29.66
C GLY A 149 -9.86 -44.38 31.03
N LEU A 150 -8.57 -44.72 31.14
CA LEU A 150 -7.87 -44.71 32.43
C LEU A 150 -6.66 -43.75 32.39
N GLN A 151 -6.79 -42.60 33.07
CA GLN A 151 -5.62 -41.75 33.33
C GLN A 151 -4.60 -42.52 34.18
N PRO A 152 -3.29 -42.47 33.85
CA PRO A 152 -2.27 -43.06 34.70
C PRO A 152 -2.19 -42.33 36.04
N ARG A 153 -2.42 -43.06 37.13
CA ARG A 153 -2.29 -42.61 38.50
C ARG A 153 -0.81 -42.31 38.78
N GLY A 154 -0.43 -41.03 38.77
CA GLY A 154 0.94 -40.57 38.99
C GLY A 154 1.51 -41.02 40.34
N LYS A 155 2.82 -41.28 40.35
CA LYS A 155 3.66 -41.36 41.56
C LYS A 155 4.19 -39.97 41.90
#